data_AF-A0A1I4RP37-F1
#
_entry.id   AF-A0A1I4RP37-F1
#
_cell.length_a   1.000
_cell.length_b   1.000
_cell.length_c   1.000
_cell.angle_alpha   90.00
_cell.angle_beta   90.00
_cell.angle_gamma   90.00
#
_symmetry.space_group_name_H-M   'P 1'
#
loop_
_entity.id
_entity.type
_entity.pdbx_description
1 polymer ?
#
loop_
_entity_poly.entity_id
_entity_poly.type
_entity_poly.pdbx_seq_one_letter_code
_entity_poly.pdbx_strand_id
1 'polypeptide(L)'
;MSHRRQAGTMRRRLIADAHHTAADRPHSVVLPSSDPSLRFEVELVVECQWTGAGAAPPSAREIAAEGITQRAESLSRSHALTECQRLHGKLAIALMRWERVGNTEISARAHCAAVTAEPELVSAVAAREDAARRRLVLSWQHEQREHTAARLRPLIVDPLRATAWWFADNQEKIDKLSEVAREFQELQSLLSPTVDDDTAGRLVDEFLLGEDIAEKQRLLLHLQKVFGEGNRSDLVERIDSVIRNAAGEPESS
;
A
#
# COMPACT_ATOMS: atom_id res chain seq x y z
N MET A 1 -62.19 -14.50 10.59
CA MET A 1 -62.26 -15.24 9.30
C MET A 1 -61.06 -14.89 8.39
N SER A 2 -59.83 -15.32 8.71
CA SER A 2 -58.65 -14.97 7.86
C SER A 2 -57.54 -16.04 7.82
N HIS A 3 -57.89 -17.33 7.88
CA HIS A 3 -56.90 -18.44 7.79
C HIS A 3 -56.99 -19.26 6.50
N ARG A 4 -57.91 -18.95 5.57
CA ARG A 4 -58.12 -19.73 4.34
C ARG A 4 -57.30 -19.28 3.11
N ARG A 5 -56.58 -18.15 3.18
CA ARG A 5 -55.77 -17.65 2.04
C ARG A 5 -54.30 -18.09 2.06
N GLN A 6 -53.78 -18.67 3.14
CA GLN A 6 -52.38 -19.12 3.23
C GLN A 6 -52.12 -20.53 2.65
N ALA A 7 -53.15 -21.37 2.48
CA ALA A 7 -52.98 -22.73 1.96
C ALA A 7 -52.82 -22.80 0.42
N GLY A 8 -53.22 -21.75 -0.31
CA GLY A 8 -53.15 -21.72 -1.78
C GLY A 8 -51.73 -21.45 -2.34
N THR A 9 -50.90 -20.70 -1.60
CA THR A 9 -49.53 -20.37 -1.99
C THR A 9 -48.53 -21.49 -1.73
N MET A 10 -48.78 -22.37 -0.76
CA MET A 10 -47.92 -23.54 -0.52
C MET A 10 -48.08 -24.63 -1.59
N ARG A 11 -49.30 -24.86 -2.12
CA ARG A 11 -49.53 -25.89 -3.16
C ARG A 11 -48.98 -25.52 -4.54
N ARG A 12 -48.81 -24.23 -4.85
CA ARG A 12 -48.12 -23.79 -6.08
C ARG A 12 -46.59 -23.95 -6.02
N ARG A 13 -45.99 -24.01 -4.83
CA ARG A 13 -44.55 -24.31 -4.69
C ARG A 13 -44.24 -25.78 -4.98
N LEU A 14 -45.11 -26.70 -4.58
CA LEU A 14 -44.86 -28.14 -4.72
C LEU A 14 -45.07 -28.69 -6.15
N ILE A 15 -45.78 -27.97 -7.03
CA ILE A 15 -45.96 -28.41 -8.44
C ILE A 15 -44.83 -27.85 -9.35
N ALA A 16 -44.10 -26.83 -8.90
CA ALA A 16 -42.93 -26.30 -9.61
C ALA A 16 -41.65 -27.13 -9.40
N ASP A 17 -41.62 -28.04 -8.41
CA ASP A 17 -40.47 -28.91 -8.09
C ASP A 17 -40.37 -30.17 -8.97
N ALA A 18 -41.31 -30.40 -9.90
CA ALA A 18 -41.35 -31.61 -10.73
C ALA A 18 -40.40 -31.61 -11.94
N HIS A 19 -39.57 -30.57 -12.11
CA HIS A 19 -38.51 -30.53 -13.14
C HIS A 19 -37.10 -30.80 -12.59
N HIS A 20 -36.97 -31.20 -11.33
CA HIS A 20 -35.68 -31.65 -10.81
C HIS A 20 -35.35 -33.07 -11.30
N THR A 21 -34.06 -33.25 -11.65
CA THR A 21 -33.30 -34.50 -11.80
C THR A 21 -33.18 -35.16 -13.18
N ALA A 22 -32.83 -34.39 -14.21
CA ALA A 22 -31.70 -34.83 -15.03
C ALA A 22 -30.45 -34.34 -14.29
N ALA A 23 -29.50 -35.22 -13.96
CA ALA A 23 -28.28 -34.84 -13.24
C ALA A 23 -27.57 -33.71 -14.01
N ASP A 24 -27.69 -32.48 -13.51
CA ASP A 24 -27.17 -31.32 -14.21
C ASP A 24 -25.65 -31.40 -14.20
N ARG A 25 -25.09 -31.55 -15.40
CA ARG A 25 -23.64 -31.59 -15.57
C ARG A 25 -23.07 -30.25 -15.12
N PRO A 26 -21.98 -30.25 -14.33
CA PRO A 26 -21.30 -29.02 -13.99
C PRO A 26 -20.84 -28.31 -15.27
N HIS A 27 -21.07 -27.00 -15.29
CA HIS A 27 -20.64 -26.08 -16.34
C HIS A 27 -19.31 -25.47 -15.90
N SER A 28 -18.25 -25.74 -16.66
CA SER A 28 -16.93 -25.15 -16.42
C SER A 28 -16.87 -23.77 -17.05
N VAL A 29 -16.48 -22.77 -16.26
CA VAL A 29 -16.31 -21.38 -16.68
C VAL A 29 -14.97 -20.84 -16.22
N VAL A 30 -14.38 -19.96 -17.02
CA VAL A 30 -13.12 -19.28 -16.71
C VAL A 30 -13.43 -17.88 -16.22
N LEU A 31 -13.05 -17.56 -14.98
CA LEU A 31 -13.36 -16.28 -14.35
C LEU A 31 -12.09 -15.42 -14.16
N PRO A 32 -12.16 -14.09 -14.29
CA PRO A 32 -11.02 -13.20 -14.06
C PRO A 32 -10.63 -13.10 -12.58
N SER A 33 -9.33 -13.02 -12.31
CA SER A 33 -8.84 -12.62 -10.98
C SER A 33 -8.74 -11.10 -10.84
N SER A 34 -8.30 -10.63 -9.67
CA SER A 34 -7.92 -9.23 -9.45
C SER A 34 -6.72 -8.78 -10.29
N ASP A 35 -5.90 -9.73 -10.74
CA ASP A 35 -4.90 -9.52 -11.78
C ASP A 35 -5.53 -9.85 -13.16
N PRO A 36 -5.64 -8.87 -14.07
CA PRO A 36 -6.32 -9.07 -15.36
C PRO A 36 -5.68 -10.15 -16.25
N SER A 37 -4.43 -10.52 -15.99
CA SER A 37 -3.71 -11.56 -16.74
C SER A 37 -3.97 -12.99 -16.22
N LEU A 38 -4.54 -13.13 -15.02
CA LEU A 38 -4.75 -14.41 -14.37
C LEU A 38 -6.24 -14.76 -14.30
N ARG A 39 -6.51 -16.07 -14.24
CA ARG A 39 -7.87 -16.64 -14.33
C ARG A 39 -8.06 -17.78 -13.34
N PHE A 40 -9.29 -17.92 -12.85
CA PHE A 40 -9.78 -19.09 -12.12
C PHE A 40 -10.53 -20.02 -13.09
N GLU A 41 -10.48 -21.30 -12.82
CA GLU A 41 -11.38 -22.30 -13.39
C GLU A 41 -12.45 -22.62 -12.36
N VAL A 42 -13.72 -22.51 -12.73
CA VAL A 42 -14.84 -22.69 -11.80
C VAL A 42 -15.86 -23.64 -12.38
N GLU A 43 -16.29 -24.60 -11.57
CA GLU A 43 -17.35 -25.52 -11.91
C GLU A 43 -18.67 -25.09 -11.23
N LEU A 44 -19.67 -24.79 -12.04
CA LEU A 44 -20.98 -24.30 -11.61
C LEU A 44 -22.10 -25.25 -12.03
N VAL A 45 -23.01 -25.57 -11.12
CA VAL A 45 -24.26 -26.26 -11.44
C VAL A 45 -25.36 -25.21 -11.48
N VAL A 46 -25.85 -24.91 -12.68
CA VAL A 46 -26.81 -23.81 -12.91
C VAL A 46 -28.22 -24.35 -12.97
N GLU A 47 -29.10 -23.77 -12.15
CA GLU A 47 -30.52 -24.04 -12.16
C GLU A 47 -31.27 -22.80 -12.68
N CYS A 48 -32.30 -23.01 -13.49
CA CYS A 48 -33.10 -21.94 -14.06
C CYS A 48 -34.60 -22.17 -13.85
N GLN A 49 -35.34 -21.07 -13.68
CA GLN A 49 -36.79 -21.04 -13.55
C GLN A 49 -37.36 -19.99 -14.50
N TRP A 50 -38.27 -20.41 -15.38
CA TRP A 50 -39.05 -19.51 -16.23
C TRP A 50 -40.23 -18.94 -15.47
N THR A 51 -40.35 -17.62 -15.41
CA THR A 51 -41.44 -16.89 -14.73
C THR A 51 -42.42 -16.22 -15.69
N GLY A 52 -42.14 -16.26 -16.99
CA GLY A 52 -42.96 -15.62 -18.02
C GLY A 52 -44.22 -16.42 -18.38
N ALA A 53 -45.09 -15.80 -19.18
CA ALA A 53 -46.27 -16.47 -19.73
C ALA A 53 -45.89 -17.43 -20.87
N GLY A 54 -46.55 -18.59 -20.93
CA GLY A 54 -46.35 -19.60 -21.98
C GLY A 54 -45.21 -20.59 -21.68
N ALA A 55 -44.82 -21.33 -22.71
CA ALA A 55 -43.72 -22.30 -22.62
C ALA A 55 -42.38 -21.57 -22.50
N ALA A 56 -41.45 -22.15 -21.73
CA ALA A 56 -40.10 -21.62 -21.60
C ALA A 56 -39.38 -21.62 -22.96
N PRO A 57 -38.64 -20.56 -23.31
CA PRO A 57 -37.86 -20.54 -24.54
C PRO A 57 -36.76 -21.61 -24.49
N PRO A 58 -36.38 -22.23 -25.62
CA PRO A 58 -35.34 -23.25 -25.66
C PRO A 58 -33.98 -22.73 -25.18
N SER A 59 -33.73 -21.42 -25.31
CA SER A 59 -32.51 -20.74 -24.83
C SER A 59 -32.52 -20.36 -23.35
N ALA A 60 -33.57 -20.70 -22.58
CA ALA A 60 -33.68 -20.28 -21.18
C ALA A 60 -32.48 -20.70 -20.32
N ARG A 61 -31.92 -21.88 -20.59
CA ARG A 61 -30.75 -22.42 -19.89
C ARG A 61 -29.47 -21.67 -20.25
N GLU A 62 -29.27 -21.33 -21.52
CA GLU A 62 -28.11 -20.56 -21.99
C GLU A 62 -28.12 -19.14 -21.39
N ILE A 63 -29.29 -18.49 -21.38
CA ILE A 63 -29.47 -17.18 -20.76
C ILE A 63 -29.19 -17.25 -19.25
N ALA A 64 -29.67 -18.29 -18.57
CA ALA A 64 -29.39 -18.50 -17.16
C ALA A 64 -27.89 -18.69 -16.88
N ALA A 65 -27.21 -19.51 -17.69
CA ALA A 65 -25.78 -19.75 -17.56
C ALA A 65 -24.95 -18.47 -17.77
N GLU A 66 -25.27 -17.68 -18.79
CA GLU A 66 -24.63 -16.39 -19.04
C GLU A 66 -24.85 -15.42 -17.87
N GLY A 67 -26.08 -15.30 -17.37
CA GLY A 67 -26.40 -14.46 -16.23
C GLY A 67 -25.65 -14.84 -14.95
N ILE A 68 -25.52 -16.14 -14.67
CA ILE A 68 -24.72 -16.64 -13.56
C ILE A 68 -23.23 -16.36 -13.78
N THR A 69 -22.72 -16.56 -15.00
CA THR A 69 -21.32 -16.30 -15.35
C THR A 69 -20.96 -14.84 -15.11
N GLN A 70 -21.78 -13.90 -15.59
CA GLN A 70 -21.56 -12.46 -15.37
C GLN A 70 -21.55 -12.09 -13.88
N ARG A 71 -22.45 -12.66 -13.07
CA ARG A 71 -22.45 -12.46 -11.61
C ARG A 71 -21.19 -13.02 -10.96
N ALA A 72 -20.77 -14.22 -11.36
CA ALA A 72 -19.56 -14.86 -10.86
C ALA A 72 -18.31 -14.05 -11.24
N GLU A 73 -18.23 -13.55 -12.47
CA GLU A 73 -17.16 -12.67 -12.94
C GLU A 73 -17.04 -11.43 -12.05
N SER A 74 -18.15 -10.72 -11.81
CA SER A 74 -18.16 -9.52 -10.99
C SER A 74 -17.60 -9.77 -9.58
N LEU A 75 -17.86 -10.95 -9.00
CA LEU A 75 -17.34 -11.32 -7.68
C LEU A 75 -15.85 -11.66 -7.76
N SER A 76 -15.44 -12.44 -8.76
CA SER A 76 -14.07 -12.93 -8.94
C SER A 76 -13.02 -11.84 -9.15
N ARG A 77 -13.37 -10.72 -9.80
CA ARG A 77 -12.45 -9.58 -10.06
C ARG A 77 -11.84 -8.94 -8.81
N SER A 78 -12.42 -9.18 -7.64
CA SER A 78 -11.91 -8.65 -6.36
C SER A 78 -10.96 -9.61 -5.63
N HIS A 79 -10.67 -10.78 -6.22
CA HIS A 79 -9.94 -11.86 -5.56
C HIS A 79 -8.62 -12.19 -6.23
N ALA A 80 -7.57 -12.33 -5.42
CA ALA A 80 -6.28 -12.82 -5.88
C ALA A 80 -6.32 -14.34 -6.13
N LEU A 81 -5.44 -14.84 -6.99
CA LEU A 81 -5.39 -16.25 -7.35
C LEU A 81 -5.14 -17.19 -6.14
N THR A 82 -4.44 -16.68 -5.12
CA THR A 82 -4.17 -17.34 -3.84
C THR A 82 -5.42 -17.51 -2.96
N GLU A 83 -6.53 -16.84 -3.28
CA GLU A 83 -7.77 -16.84 -2.50
C GLU A 83 -8.85 -17.81 -3.04
N CYS A 84 -8.48 -18.89 -3.75
CA CYS A 84 -9.43 -19.84 -4.36
C CYS A 84 -10.53 -20.32 -3.38
N GLN A 85 -10.16 -20.72 -2.16
CA GLN A 85 -11.12 -21.20 -1.15
C GLN A 85 -12.08 -20.09 -0.68
N ARG A 86 -11.58 -18.86 -0.56
CA ARG A 86 -12.39 -17.70 -0.17
C ARG A 86 -13.38 -17.34 -1.29
N LEU A 87 -12.92 -17.38 -2.54
CA LEU A 87 -13.77 -17.17 -3.71
C LEU A 87 -14.85 -18.26 -3.81
N HIS A 88 -14.50 -19.54 -3.61
CA HIS A 88 -15.47 -20.65 -3.58
C HIS A 88 -16.59 -20.40 -2.57
N GLY A 89 -16.26 -20.06 -1.32
CA GLY A 89 -17.26 -19.74 -0.30
C GLY A 89 -18.15 -18.55 -0.66
N LYS A 90 -17.58 -17.49 -1.25
CA LYS A 90 -18.35 -16.33 -1.70
C LYS A 90 -19.30 -16.65 -2.86
N LEU A 91 -18.81 -17.37 -3.87
CA LEU A 91 -19.64 -17.82 -4.99
C LEU A 91 -20.76 -18.74 -4.51
N ALA A 92 -20.45 -19.69 -3.62
CA ALA A 92 -21.45 -20.58 -3.03
C ALA A 92 -22.57 -19.82 -2.30
N ILE A 93 -22.26 -18.73 -1.59
CA ILE A 93 -23.29 -17.94 -0.90
C ILE A 93 -24.07 -17.04 -1.88
N ALA A 94 -23.37 -16.34 -2.76
CA ALA A 94 -23.96 -15.32 -3.62
C ALA A 94 -24.83 -15.94 -4.73
N LEU A 95 -24.40 -17.06 -5.32
CA LEU A 95 -25.09 -17.68 -6.45
C LEU A 95 -26.26 -18.57 -6.03
N MET A 96 -26.36 -18.97 -4.76
CA MET A 96 -27.43 -19.86 -4.26
C MET A 96 -28.82 -19.19 -4.22
N ARG A 97 -28.90 -17.86 -4.29
CA ARG A 97 -30.17 -17.12 -4.31
C ARG A 97 -30.74 -17.08 -5.72
N TRP A 98 -32.04 -17.39 -5.82
CA TRP A 98 -32.80 -17.15 -7.04
C TRP A 98 -32.86 -15.65 -7.33
N GLU A 99 -32.26 -15.25 -8.45
CA GLU A 99 -32.26 -13.86 -8.91
C GLU A 99 -32.62 -13.79 -10.39
N ARG A 100 -33.30 -12.72 -10.78
CA ARG A 100 -33.69 -12.47 -12.17
C ARG A 100 -32.45 -12.16 -13.01
N VAL A 101 -32.35 -12.76 -14.19
CA VAL A 101 -31.25 -12.55 -15.12
C VAL A 101 -31.55 -11.36 -16.02
N GLY A 102 -30.94 -10.21 -15.70
CA GLY A 102 -31.15 -8.95 -16.43
C GLY A 102 -32.64 -8.59 -16.54
N ASN A 103 -33.07 -8.18 -17.74
CA ASN A 103 -34.47 -7.84 -18.01
C ASN A 103 -35.32 -9.03 -18.47
N THR A 104 -34.81 -10.26 -18.40
CA THR A 104 -35.51 -11.46 -18.88
C THR A 104 -36.48 -12.02 -17.85
N GLU A 105 -37.46 -12.83 -18.27
CA GLU A 105 -38.37 -13.56 -17.35
C GLU A 105 -37.75 -14.88 -16.85
N ILE A 106 -36.42 -14.92 -16.72
CA ILE A 106 -35.68 -16.08 -16.24
C ILE A 106 -35.07 -15.71 -14.89
N SER A 107 -35.38 -16.52 -13.88
CA SER A 107 -34.66 -16.51 -12.61
C SER A 107 -33.63 -17.64 -12.63
N ALA A 108 -32.44 -17.38 -12.11
CA ALA A 108 -31.36 -18.35 -12.05
C ALA A 108 -30.73 -18.38 -10.66
N ARG A 109 -30.22 -19.55 -10.29
CA ARG A 109 -29.29 -19.75 -9.18
C ARG A 109 -28.23 -20.74 -9.61
N ALA A 110 -27.12 -20.79 -8.89
CA ALA A 110 -26.12 -21.81 -9.11
C ALA A 110 -25.44 -22.27 -7.83
N HIS A 111 -25.02 -23.53 -7.85
CA HIS A 111 -24.13 -24.11 -6.86
C HIS A 111 -22.71 -24.12 -7.40
N CYS A 112 -21.75 -23.61 -6.62
CA CYS A 112 -20.34 -23.66 -6.97
C CYS A 112 -19.73 -24.97 -6.47
N ALA A 113 -19.42 -25.88 -7.38
CA ALA A 113 -18.87 -27.18 -7.06
C ALA A 113 -17.37 -27.09 -6.74
N ALA A 114 -16.60 -26.39 -7.57
CA ALA A 114 -15.16 -26.23 -7.40
C ALA A 114 -14.69 -24.86 -7.90
N VAL A 115 -13.62 -24.36 -7.30
CA VAL A 115 -12.80 -23.24 -7.80
C VAL A 115 -11.35 -23.71 -7.77
N THR A 116 -10.74 -23.79 -8.94
CA THR A 116 -9.35 -24.20 -9.13
C THR A 116 -8.58 -23.10 -9.85
N ALA A 117 -7.26 -23.16 -9.72
CA ALA A 117 -6.32 -22.33 -10.45
C ALA A 117 -5.05 -23.15 -10.69
N GLU A 118 -4.30 -22.78 -11.72
CA GLU A 118 -3.05 -23.45 -12.05
C GLU A 118 -2.05 -23.34 -10.88
N PRO A 119 -1.55 -24.46 -10.33
CA PRO A 119 -0.77 -24.46 -9.09
C PRO A 119 0.54 -23.70 -9.23
N GLU A 120 1.16 -23.72 -10.42
CA GLU A 120 2.37 -22.95 -10.71
C GLU A 120 2.11 -21.44 -10.60
N LEU A 121 1.02 -20.96 -11.22
CA LEU A 121 0.62 -19.55 -11.13
C LEU A 121 0.25 -19.14 -9.70
N VAL A 122 -0.45 -19.99 -8.96
CA VAL A 122 -0.78 -19.74 -7.55
C VAL A 122 0.49 -19.58 -6.73
N SER A 123 1.49 -20.45 -6.94
CA SER A 123 2.77 -20.39 -6.22
C SER A 123 3.55 -19.10 -6.54
N ALA A 124 3.55 -18.67 -7.80
CA ALA A 124 4.21 -17.45 -8.24
C ALA A 124 3.55 -16.19 -7.64
N VAL A 125 2.21 -16.15 -7.62
CA VAL A 125 1.46 -15.06 -6.99
C VAL A 125 1.70 -15.03 -5.49
N ALA A 126 1.69 -16.19 -4.81
CA ALA A 126 1.99 -16.27 -3.38
C ALA A 126 3.40 -15.71 -3.06
N ALA A 127 4.41 -16.10 -3.84
CA ALA A 127 5.77 -15.59 -3.68
C ALA A 127 5.86 -14.06 -3.88
N ARG A 128 5.11 -13.52 -4.87
CA ARG A 128 5.00 -12.09 -5.12
C ARG A 128 4.35 -11.36 -3.93
N GLU A 129 3.25 -11.89 -3.41
CA GLU A 129 2.55 -11.34 -2.24
C GLU A 129 3.44 -11.35 -0.99
N ASP A 130 4.17 -12.44 -0.75
CA ASP A 130 5.14 -12.55 0.34
C ASP A 130 6.29 -11.56 0.22
N ALA A 131 6.81 -11.36 -0.99
CA ALA A 131 7.84 -10.35 -1.24
C ALA A 131 7.30 -8.94 -0.96
N ALA A 132 6.08 -8.62 -1.39
CA ALA A 132 5.44 -7.34 -1.14
C ALA A 132 5.21 -7.10 0.37
N ARG A 133 4.70 -8.11 1.09
CA ARG A 133 4.53 -8.05 2.56
C ARG A 133 5.86 -7.78 3.27
N ARG A 134 6.92 -8.50 2.91
CA ARG A 134 8.26 -8.29 3.50
C ARG A 134 8.78 -6.87 3.25
N ARG A 135 8.62 -6.34 2.04
CA ARG A 135 9.02 -4.97 1.72
C ARG A 135 8.27 -3.94 2.57
N LEU A 136 6.96 -4.09 2.72
CA LEU A 136 6.14 -3.21 3.55
C LEU A 136 6.58 -3.24 5.03
N VAL A 137 6.86 -4.43 5.56
CA VAL A 137 7.37 -4.56 6.94
C VAL A 137 8.72 -3.87 7.10
N LEU A 138 9.64 -4.06 6.14
CA LEU A 138 10.95 -3.43 6.19
C LEU A 138 10.88 -1.90 6.07
N SER A 139 10.02 -1.38 5.18
CA SER A 139 9.84 0.08 5.05
C SER A 139 9.27 0.69 6.33
N TRP A 140 8.29 0.02 6.95
CA TRP A 140 7.73 0.48 8.22
C TRP A 140 8.76 0.44 9.36
N GLN A 141 9.59 -0.61 9.43
CA GLN A 141 10.68 -0.67 10.40
C GLN A 141 11.71 0.45 10.19
N HIS A 142 12.02 0.80 8.94
CA HIS A 142 12.93 1.88 8.62
C HIS A 142 12.36 3.23 9.06
N GLU A 143 11.11 3.52 8.69
CA GLU A 143 10.40 4.74 9.10
C GLU A 143 10.34 4.87 10.64
N GLN A 144 10.08 3.77 11.34
CA GLN A 144 10.07 3.77 12.80
C GLN A 144 11.45 4.10 13.40
N ARG A 145 12.53 3.58 12.79
CA ARG A 145 13.91 3.91 13.20
C ARG A 145 14.24 5.37 12.94
N GLU A 146 13.87 5.90 11.78
CA GLU A 146 14.07 7.30 11.44
C GLU A 146 13.31 8.23 12.38
N HIS A 147 12.03 7.92 12.66
CA HIS A 147 11.24 8.68 13.63
C HIS A 147 11.83 8.63 15.02
N THR A 148 12.31 7.45 15.45
CA THR A 148 13.01 7.29 16.73
C THR A 148 14.29 8.12 16.77
N ALA A 149 15.11 8.06 15.73
CA ALA A 149 16.34 8.84 15.63
C ALA A 149 16.07 10.35 15.63
N ALA A 150 15.08 10.81 14.87
CA ALA A 150 14.66 12.21 14.84
C ALA A 150 14.17 12.70 16.21
N ARG A 151 13.44 11.85 16.95
CA ARG A 151 12.99 12.17 18.32
C ARG A 151 14.14 12.22 19.32
N LEU A 152 15.12 11.33 19.21
CA LEU A 152 16.27 11.24 20.13
C LEU A 152 17.34 12.30 19.83
N ARG A 153 17.51 12.70 18.58
CA ARG A 153 18.51 13.70 18.16
C ARG A 153 18.52 14.98 19.00
N PRO A 154 17.39 15.68 19.23
CA PRO A 154 17.40 16.89 20.06
C PRO A 154 17.71 16.60 21.54
N LEU A 155 17.43 15.39 22.04
CA LEU A 155 17.77 15.01 23.42
C LEU A 155 19.28 14.79 23.57
N ILE A 156 19.94 14.20 22.56
CA ILE A 156 21.39 14.00 22.58
C ILE A 156 22.14 15.34 22.52
N VAL A 157 21.60 16.31 21.75
CA VAL A 157 22.22 17.64 21.61
C VAL A 157 22.05 18.50 22.87
N ASP A 158 20.97 18.31 23.62
CA ASP A 158 20.62 19.09 24.81
C ASP A 158 20.40 18.17 26.04
N PRO A 159 21.45 17.96 26.86
CA PRO A 159 21.37 17.11 28.05
C PRO A 159 20.32 17.56 29.07
N LEU A 160 20.06 18.87 29.18
CA LEU A 160 19.06 19.40 30.10
C LEU A 160 17.66 19.03 29.62
N ARG A 161 17.40 19.13 28.32
CA ARG A 161 16.15 18.68 27.72
C ARG A 161 15.97 17.16 27.81
N ALA A 162 17.03 16.38 27.63
CA ALA A 162 17.00 14.93 27.85
C ALA A 162 16.65 14.56 29.30
N THR A 163 17.28 15.24 30.26
CA THR A 163 17.04 15.05 31.70
C THR A 163 15.61 15.42 32.08
N ALA A 164 15.09 16.55 31.57
CA ALA A 164 13.71 16.97 31.80
C ALA A 164 12.69 16.00 31.18
N TRP A 165 12.98 15.48 29.98
CA TRP A 165 12.15 14.47 29.33
C TRP A 165 12.14 13.16 30.13
N TRP A 166 13.31 12.68 30.57
CA TRP A 166 13.40 11.48 31.41
C TRP A 166 12.65 11.64 32.74
N PHE A 167 12.76 12.82 33.36
CA PHE A 167 12.08 13.12 34.62
C PHE A 167 10.56 13.12 34.49
N ALA A 168 10.02 13.62 33.37
CA ALA A 168 8.59 13.60 33.09
C ALA A 168 8.01 12.18 33.15
N ASP A 169 8.77 11.19 32.70
CA ASP A 169 8.41 9.76 32.70
C ASP A 169 8.83 9.00 33.98
N ASN A 170 9.60 9.61 34.89
CA ASN A 170 10.17 8.97 36.09
C ASN A 170 10.06 9.87 37.34
N GLN A 171 8.90 10.46 37.58
CA GLN A 171 8.69 11.44 38.65
C GLN A 171 8.97 10.88 40.06
N GLU A 172 8.82 9.57 40.24
CA GLU A 172 9.08 8.86 41.50
C GLU A 172 10.58 8.69 41.82
N LYS A 173 11.48 9.02 40.89
CA LYS A 173 12.93 8.83 41.01
C LYS A 173 13.71 10.14 41.02
N ILE A 174 13.19 11.15 41.72
CA ILE A 174 13.86 12.47 41.89
C ILE A 174 15.31 12.30 42.35
N ASP A 175 15.57 11.37 43.26
CA ASP A 175 16.90 11.15 43.84
C ASP A 175 17.95 10.72 42.79
N LYS A 176 17.52 10.19 41.63
CA LYS A 176 18.39 9.75 40.52
C LYS A 176 18.61 10.83 39.46
N LEU A 177 17.96 11.99 39.57
CA LEU A 177 17.95 13.00 38.51
C LEU A 177 19.35 13.55 38.20
N SER A 178 20.17 13.76 39.23
CA SER A 178 21.54 14.27 39.08
C SER A 178 22.46 13.25 38.40
N GLU A 179 22.28 11.96 38.69
CA GLU A 179 23.02 10.87 38.06
C GLU A 179 22.72 10.80 36.56
N VAL A 180 21.44 10.83 36.18
CA VAL A 180 20.98 10.82 34.78
C VAL A 180 21.46 12.06 34.02
N ALA A 181 21.42 13.24 34.66
CA ALA A 181 21.93 14.47 34.06
C ALA A 181 23.43 14.37 33.72
N ARG A 182 24.21 13.78 34.61
CA ARG A 182 25.65 13.53 34.39
C ARG A 182 25.87 12.54 33.26
N GLU A 183 25.12 11.45 33.20
CA GLU A 183 25.22 10.47 32.10
C GLU A 183 24.95 11.11 30.74
N PHE A 184 23.94 11.97 30.60
CA PHE A 184 23.66 12.67 29.35
C PHE A 184 24.76 13.68 28.98
N GLN A 185 25.37 14.36 29.97
CA GLN A 185 26.51 15.25 29.73
C GLN A 185 27.75 14.48 29.26
N GLU A 186 28.05 13.34 29.89
CA GLU A 186 29.13 12.45 29.47
C GLU A 186 28.89 11.94 28.05
N LEU A 187 27.67 11.52 27.75
CA LEU A 187 27.28 11.05 26.41
C LEU A 187 27.38 12.16 25.35
N GLN A 188 27.00 13.39 25.69
CA GLN A 188 27.19 14.56 24.83
C GLN A 188 28.68 14.83 24.58
N SER A 189 29.53 14.71 25.60
CA SER A 189 30.98 14.92 25.46
C SER A 189 31.63 13.88 24.55
N LEU A 190 31.15 12.63 24.57
CA LEU A 190 31.63 11.54 23.71
C LEU A 190 31.16 11.67 22.25
N LEU A 191 29.94 12.18 22.05
CA LEU A 191 29.31 12.31 20.72
C LEU A 191 29.56 13.67 20.07
N SER A 192 29.97 14.67 20.84
CA SER A 192 30.42 15.94 20.28
C SER A 192 31.62 15.64 19.39
N PRO A 193 31.58 16.02 18.10
CA PRO A 193 32.75 15.88 17.26
C PRO A 193 33.90 16.54 18.01
N THR A 194 34.99 15.81 18.20
CA THR A 194 36.27 16.39 18.60
C THR A 194 36.48 17.50 17.60
N VAL A 195 36.50 18.75 18.07
CA VAL A 195 36.82 19.89 17.23
C VAL A 195 38.27 19.67 16.82
N ASP A 196 38.49 18.95 15.73
CA ASP A 196 39.73 19.03 15.00
C ASP A 196 39.78 20.49 14.54
N ASP A 197 40.60 21.26 15.23
CA ASP A 197 40.86 22.66 14.94
C ASP A 197 41.35 22.88 13.50
N ASP A 198 41.71 21.80 12.79
CA ASP A 198 42.24 21.71 11.43
C ASP A 198 41.19 21.20 10.41
N THR A 199 40.03 21.85 10.35
CA THR A 199 39.12 21.62 9.22
C THR A 199 39.58 22.40 8.00
N ALA A 200 39.43 21.80 6.80
CA ALA A 200 39.71 22.48 5.53
C ALA A 200 38.95 23.81 5.39
N GLY A 201 37.80 23.95 6.05
CA GLY A 201 37.04 25.21 6.12
C GLY A 201 37.82 26.33 6.83
N ARG A 202 38.49 26.04 7.96
CA ARG A 202 39.28 27.03 8.68
C ARG A 202 40.51 27.48 7.90
N LEU A 203 41.18 26.56 7.21
CA LEU A 203 42.30 26.92 6.32
C LEU A 203 41.85 27.83 5.17
N VAL A 204 40.66 27.59 4.63
CA VAL A 204 40.05 28.47 3.61
C VAL A 204 39.68 29.81 4.23
N ASP A 205 39.10 29.84 5.44
CA ASP A 205 38.74 31.08 6.13
C ASP A 205 39.98 31.91 6.50
N GLU A 206 41.06 31.29 6.98
CA GLU A 206 42.33 31.94 7.28
C GLU A 206 42.99 32.49 6.01
N PHE A 207 42.95 31.73 4.91
CA PHE A 207 43.43 32.20 3.61
C PHE A 207 42.58 33.38 3.07
N LEU A 208 41.26 33.34 3.26
CA LEU A 208 40.34 34.41 2.90
C LEU A 208 40.47 35.65 3.81
N LEU A 209 41.10 35.53 4.99
CA LEU A 209 41.42 36.64 5.87
C LEU A 209 42.78 37.30 5.59
N GLY A 210 43.66 36.67 4.81
CA GLY A 210 44.96 37.23 4.41
C GLY A 210 44.87 38.56 3.63
N GLU A 211 45.94 39.34 3.50
CA GLU A 211 45.84 40.67 2.86
C GLU A 211 45.93 40.65 1.32
N ASP A 212 46.31 39.52 0.70
CA ASP A 212 46.51 39.45 -0.77
C ASP A 212 45.19 39.23 -1.53
N ILE A 213 44.67 40.32 -2.10
CA ILE A 213 43.44 40.35 -2.89
C ILE A 213 43.56 39.50 -4.18
N ALA A 214 44.74 39.43 -4.79
CA ALA A 214 44.94 38.70 -6.04
C ALA A 214 44.91 37.19 -5.82
N GLU A 215 45.47 36.71 -4.71
CA GLU A 215 45.40 35.30 -4.34
C GLU A 215 43.97 34.87 -3.95
N LYS A 216 43.23 35.72 -3.25
CA LYS A 216 41.81 35.49 -2.95
C LYS A 216 40.97 35.35 -4.21
N GLN A 217 41.14 36.25 -5.18
CA GLN A 217 40.42 36.17 -6.45
C GLN A 217 40.72 34.89 -7.22
N ARG A 218 41.99 34.45 -7.26
CA ARG A 218 42.35 33.17 -7.90
C ARG A 218 41.72 31.97 -7.21
N LEU A 219 41.69 31.95 -5.88
CA LEU A 219 41.04 30.88 -5.13
C LEU A 219 39.53 30.85 -5.38
N LEU A 220 38.86 32.01 -5.35
CA LEU A 220 37.42 32.10 -5.61
C LEU A 220 37.06 31.58 -7.01
N LEU A 221 37.84 31.95 -8.05
CA LEU A 221 37.65 31.44 -9.40
C LEU A 221 37.89 29.92 -9.49
N HIS A 222 38.85 29.40 -8.73
CA HIS A 222 39.11 27.96 -8.68
C HIS A 222 37.96 27.20 -7.99
N LEU A 223 37.47 27.70 -6.86
CA LEU A 223 36.31 27.14 -6.16
C LEU A 223 35.05 27.18 -7.01
N GLN A 224 34.83 28.29 -7.73
CA GLN A 224 33.72 28.42 -8.68
C GLN A 224 33.77 27.30 -9.74
N LYS A 225 34.95 27.05 -10.32
CA LYS A 225 35.14 25.97 -11.31
C LYS A 225 34.83 24.60 -10.70
N VAL A 226 35.37 24.29 -9.52
CA VAL A 226 35.18 23.00 -8.84
C VAL A 226 33.70 22.77 -8.48
N PHE A 227 33.01 23.80 -7.98
CA PHE A 227 31.58 23.69 -7.65
C PHE A 227 30.69 23.60 -8.90
N GLY A 228 31.09 24.26 -10.00
CA GLY A 228 30.43 24.12 -11.30
C GLY A 228 30.53 22.69 -11.84
N GLU A 229 31.72 22.09 -11.80
CA GLU A 229 31.94 20.69 -12.18
C GLU A 229 31.17 19.70 -11.27
N GLY A 230 30.95 20.08 -10.01
CA GLY A 230 30.21 19.29 -9.01
C GLY A 230 28.69 19.50 -8.99
N ASN A 231 28.09 20.21 -9.94
CA ASN A 231 26.65 20.55 -9.97
C ASN A 231 26.14 21.27 -8.71
N ARG A 232 26.97 22.09 -8.06
CA ARG A 232 26.60 22.92 -6.90
C ARG A 232 26.38 24.38 -7.30
N SER A 233 25.35 24.61 -8.12
CA SER A 233 25.01 25.94 -8.64
C SER A 233 24.71 26.98 -7.55
N ASP A 234 24.18 26.52 -6.41
CA ASP A 234 23.91 27.33 -5.21
C ASP A 234 25.17 28.01 -4.66
N LEU A 235 26.32 27.32 -4.73
CA LEU A 235 27.59 27.84 -4.22
C LEU A 235 28.30 28.73 -5.24
N VAL A 236 28.16 28.42 -6.53
CA VAL A 236 28.67 29.25 -7.64
C VAL A 236 28.05 30.66 -7.58
N GLU A 237 26.73 30.75 -7.44
CA GLU A 237 26.03 32.04 -7.34
C GLU A 237 26.46 32.88 -6.13
N ARG A 238 26.71 32.23 -4.98
CA ARG A 238 27.22 32.92 -3.78
C ARG A 238 28.64 33.45 -3.99
N ILE A 239 29.51 32.70 -4.67
CA ILE A 239 30.87 33.15 -5.00
C ILE A 239 30.80 34.35 -5.97
N ASP A 240 29.94 34.31 -6.98
CA ASP A 240 29.77 35.42 -7.93
C ASP A 240 29.28 36.71 -7.27
N SER A 241 28.44 36.60 -6.23
CA SER A 241 28.05 37.76 -5.42
C SER A 241 29.24 38.36 -4.67
N VAL A 242 30.10 37.52 -4.06
CA VAL A 242 31.30 37.98 -3.33
C VAL A 242 32.31 38.64 -4.28
N ILE A 243 32.52 38.08 -5.48
CA ILE A 243 33.42 38.66 -6.49
C ILE A 243 32.91 40.02 -6.97
N ARG A 244 31.61 40.16 -7.25
CA ARG A 244 31.01 41.44 -7.66
C ARG A 244 31.11 42.52 -6.58
N ASN A 245 30.87 42.14 -5.32
CA ASN A 245 31.02 43.05 -4.18
C ASN A 245 32.47 43.52 -4.00
N ALA A 246 33.44 42.62 -4.24
CA ALA A 246 34.87 42.98 -4.19
C ALA A 246 35.32 43.86 -5.37
N ALA A 247 34.62 43.79 -6.52
CA ALA A 247 34.89 44.63 -7.70
C ALA A 247 34.25 46.04 -7.62
N GLY A 248 33.42 46.30 -6.61
CA GLY A 248 32.77 47.60 -6.40
C GLY A 248 31.63 47.89 -7.37
N GLU A 249 31.01 46.87 -7.97
CA GLU A 249 29.83 47.07 -8.82
C GLU A 249 28.59 47.36 -7.95
N PRO A 250 27.83 48.43 -8.22
CA PRO A 250 26.65 48.76 -7.42
C PRO A 250 25.53 47.73 -7.65
N GLU A 251 24.90 47.27 -6.57
CA GLU A 251 23.73 46.39 -6.62
C GLU A 251 22.60 47.06 -7.41
N SER A 252 22.36 46.61 -8.63
CA SER A 252 21.18 46.97 -9.42
C SER A 252 19.96 46.25 -8.83
N SER A 253 19.20 46.99 -8.01
CA SER A 253 17.87 46.63 -7.51
C SER A 253 16.83 46.51 -8.63
#